data_AF-A0A9E5INS7-F1
#
_entry.id   AF-A0A9E5INS7-F1
#
_cell.length_a   1.000
_cell.length_b   1.000
_cell.length_c   1.000
_cell.angle_alpha   90.00
_cell.angle_beta   90.00
_cell.angle_gamma   90.00
#
_symmetry.space_group_name_H-M   'P 1'
#
loop_
_entity.id
_entity.type
_entity.pdbx_description
1 polymer ?
#
loop_
_entity_poly.entity_id
_entity_poly.type
_entity_poly.pdbx_seq_one_letter_code
_entity_poly.pdbx_strand_id
1 'polypeptide(L)' 'LERGTNIAVVSTVPLSEMFGYIGQLRAMTSGRASYTMEFSHYDLVPRNVAEKVVEEANKPAK' A
#
# COMPACT_ATOMS: atom_id res chain seq x y z
N LEU A 1 -9.82 7.51 -14.77
CA LEU A 1 -11.11 7.29 -15.47
C LEU A 1 -12.21 7.98 -14.68
N GLU A 2 -13.04 8.81 -15.30
CA GLU A 2 -14.20 9.42 -14.62
C GLU A 2 -15.41 8.47 -14.71
N ARG A 3 -16.08 8.22 -13.58
CA ARG A 3 -17.31 7.42 -13.49
C ARG A 3 -18.43 8.30 -12.92
N GLY A 4 -18.90 9.26 -13.73
CA GLY A 4 -19.83 10.29 -13.27
C GLY A 4 -19.12 11.29 -12.32
N THR A 5 -19.68 11.55 -11.14
CA THR A 5 -19.09 12.44 -10.13
C THR A 5 -17.85 11.84 -9.44
N ASN A 6 -17.56 10.55 -9.64
CA ASN A 6 -16.47 9.84 -9.00
C ASN A 6 -15.24 9.74 -9.91
N ILE A 7 -14.06 9.98 -9.32
CA ILE A 7 -12.77 9.81 -10.00
C ILE A 7 -12.19 8.44 -9.63
N ALA A 8 -11.88 7.62 -10.63
CA ALA A 8 -11.15 6.38 -10.45
C ALA A 8 -9.65 6.60 -10.66
N VAL A 9 -8.88 6.30 -9.62
CA VAL A 9 -7.41 6.33 -9.59
C VAL A 9 -6.89 4.90 -9.60
N VAL A 10 -5.97 4.60 -10.50
CA VAL A 10 -5.28 3.30 -10.58
C VAL A 10 -3.80 3.56 -10.37
N SER A 11 -3.20 2.88 -9.41
CA SER A 11 -1.80 3.04 -9.06
C SER A 11 -1.21 1.74 -8.56
N THR A 12 0.06 1.51 -8.87
CA THR A 12 0.85 0.42 -8.28
C THR A 12 1.51 0.95 -7.01
N VAL A 13 1.31 0.26 -5.90
CA VAL A 13 1.85 0.63 -4.59
C VAL A 13 2.45 -0.60 -3.90
N PRO A 14 3.51 -0.45 -3.09
CA PRO A 14 4.05 -1.54 -2.30
C PRO A 14 3.02 -2.05 -1.29
N LEU A 15 2.85 -3.38 -1.20
CA LEU A 15 1.91 -3.98 -0.25
C LEU A 15 2.23 -3.61 1.22
N SER A 16 3.50 -3.41 1.55
CA SER A 16 3.96 -2.98 2.87
C SER A 16 3.40 -1.62 3.31
N GLU A 17 3.03 -0.75 2.37
CA GLU A 17 2.47 0.58 2.67
C GLU A 17 0.95 0.57 2.83
N MET A 18 0.27 -0.53 2.47
CA MET A 18 -1.19 -0.62 2.53
C MET A 18 -1.73 -0.91 3.94
N PHE A 19 -0.86 -1.26 4.89
CA PHE A 19 -1.25 -1.41 6.29
C PHE A 19 -1.71 -0.05 6.86
N GLY A 20 -2.98 0.01 7.28
CA GLY A 20 -3.59 1.25 7.80
C GLY A 20 -4.12 2.22 6.74
N TYR A 21 -3.93 1.93 5.45
CA TYR A 21 -4.39 2.78 4.35
C TYR A 21 -5.90 3.05 4.39
N ILE A 22 -6.72 2.05 4.75
CA ILE A 22 -8.18 2.19 4.84
C ILE A 22 -8.61 3.30 5.79
N GLY A 23 -7.89 3.49 6.91
CA GLY A 23 -8.17 4.56 7.87
C GLY A 23 -7.86 5.93 7.29
N GLN A 24 -6.70 6.06 6.65
CA GLN A 24 -6.28 7.30 5.98
C GLN A 24 -7.24 7.68 4.84
N LEU A 25 -7.60 6.71 3.98
CA LEU A 25 -8.51 6.92 2.86
C LEU A 25 -9.89 7.41 3.35
N ARG A 26 -10.43 6.81 4.43
CA ARG A 26 -11.70 7.25 5.02
C ARG A 26 -11.60 8.65 5.59
N ALA A 27 -10.50 8.99 6.29
CA ALA A 27 -10.30 10.33 6.81
C ALA A 27 -10.23 11.38 5.68
N MET A 28 -9.46 11.11 4.62
CA MET A 28 -9.29 12.02 3.49
C MET A 28 -10.57 12.23 2.67
N THR A 29 -11.41 11.21 2.54
CA THR A 29 -12.59 11.23 1.66
C THR A 29 -13.90 11.36 2.43
N SER A 30 -13.82 11.64 3.73
CA SER A 30 -14.96 11.66 4.64
C SER A 30 -15.80 10.37 4.54
N GLY A 31 -15.14 9.22 4.39
CA GLY A 31 -15.75 7.90 4.30
C GLY A 31 -16.42 7.56 2.96
N ARG A 32 -16.28 8.39 1.93
CA ARG A 32 -16.96 8.19 0.64
C ARG A 32 -16.18 7.38 -0.39
N ALA A 33 -14.86 7.21 -0.22
CA ALA A 33 -14.08 6.42 -1.16
C ALA A 33 -14.09 4.92 -0.86
N SER A 34 -14.03 4.15 -1.92
CA SER A 34 -13.80 2.71 -1.92
C SER A 34 -12.54 2.40 -2.71
N TYR A 35 -11.88 1.29 -2.37
CA TYR A 35 -10.70 0.81 -3.08
C TYR A 35 -10.76 -0.71 -3.20
N THR A 36 -10.07 -1.23 -4.22
CA THR A 36 -9.86 -2.66 -4.44
C THR A 36 -8.38 -2.86 -4.74
N MET A 37 -7.80 -3.95 -4.21
CA MET A 37 -6.40 -4.31 -4.47
C MET A 37 -6.34 -5.68 -5.12
N GLU A 38 -5.44 -5.82 -6.08
CA GLU A 38 -5.10 -7.08 -6.71
C GLU A 38 -3.57 -7.19 -6.77
N PHE A 39 -3.05 -8.41 -6.60
CA PHE A 39 -1.62 -8.65 -6.73
C PHE A 39 -1.19 -8.40 -8.18
N SER A 40 -0.16 -7.56 -8.36
CA SER A 40 0.39 -7.26 -9.69
C SER A 40 1.69 -8.01 -9.94
N HIS A 41 2.76 -7.71 -9.21
CA HIS A 41 4.09 -8.33 -9.37
C HIS A 41 4.98 -8.10 -8.14
N TYR A 42 6.12 -8.79 -8.10
CA TYR A 42 7.24 -8.43 -7.24
C TYR A 42 8.13 -7.38 -7.91
N ASP A 43 8.65 -6.45 -7.13
CA ASP A 43 9.59 -5.43 -7.59
C ASP A 43 10.79 -5.35 -6.64
N LEU A 44 11.90 -4.79 -7.13
CA LEU A 44 13.11 -4.60 -6.36
C LEU A 44 12.87 -3.57 -5.26
N VAL A 45 13.08 -4.01 -4.01
CA VAL A 45 13.03 -3.10 -2.87
C VAL A 45 14.24 -2.16 -2.88
N PRO A 46 14.05 -0.86 -2.64
CA PRO A 46 15.15 0.08 -2.43
C PRO A 46 16.11 -0.40 -1.34
N ARG A 47 17.41 -0.17 -1.53
CA ARG A 47 18.48 -0.71 -0.67
C ARG A 47 18.29 -0.39 0.82
N ASN A 48 17.85 0.83 1.13
CA ASN A 48 17.58 1.30 2.49
C ASN A 48 16.45 0.53 3.19
N VAL A 49 15.49 -0.01 2.44
CA VAL A 49 14.39 -0.84 2.96
C VAL A 49 14.82 -2.31 3.01
N ALA A 50 15.55 -2.77 1.99
CA ALA A 50 16.06 -4.13 1.90
C ALA A 50 16.93 -4.50 3.12
N GLU A 51 17.88 -3.64 3.48
CA GLU A 51 18.78 -3.87 4.62
C GLU A 51 18.01 -4.03 5.93
N LYS A 52 16.97 -3.21 6.16
CA LYS A 52 16.11 -3.29 7.36
C LYS A 52 15.31 -4.58 7.41
N VAL A 53 14.70 -4.98 6.29
CA VAL A 53 13.90 -6.21 6.21
C VAL A 53 14.77 -7.45 6.45
N VAL A 54 15.99 -7.46 5.89
CA VAL A 54 16.94 -8.56 6.11
C VAL A 54 17.42 -8.59 7.56
N GLU A 55 17.66 -7.44 8.18
CA GLU A 55 18.03 -7.37 9.60
C GLU A 55 16.90 -7.88 10.51
N GLU A 56 15.65 -7.50 10.25
CA GLU A 56 14.48 -7.98 10.99
C GLU A 56 14.27 -9.49 10.81
N ALA A 57 14.44 -10.01 9.60
CA ALA A 57 14.30 -11.44 9.32
C ALA A 57 15.39 -12.30 10.01
N ASN A 58 16.58 -11.74 10.22
CA ASN A 58 17.70 -12.43 10.86
C ASN A 58 17.69 -12.35 12.39
N LYS A 59 16.81 -11.54 13.00
CA LYS A 59 16.67 -11.50 14.46
C LYS A 59 16.01 -12.81 14.92
N PRO A 60 16.59 -13.54 15.89
CA PRO A 60 15.97 -14.74 16.42
C PRO A 60 14.60 -14.37 17.01
N ALA A 61 13.56 -15.11 16.61
CA ALA A 61 12.22 -14.94 17.15
C ALA A 61 12.28 -14.95 18.68
N LYS A 62 11.75 -13.89 19.30
CA LYS A 62 11.76 -13.71 20.75
C LYS A 62 10.75 -14.63 21.43
#